data_AF-A0A061N2Z4-F1
#
_entry.id   AF-A0A061N2Z4-F1
#
_cell.length_a   1.000
_cell.length_b   1.000
_cell.length_c   1.000
_cell.angle_alpha   90.00
_cell.angle_beta   90.00
_cell.angle_gamma   90.00
#
_symmetry.space_group_name_H-M   'P 1'
#
loop_
_entity.id
_entity.type
_entity.pdbx_description
1 polymer ?
#
loop_
_entity_poly.entity_id
_entity_poly.type
_entity_poly.pdbx_seq_one_letter_code
_entity_poly.pdbx_strand_id
1 'polypeptide(L)'
;MEKLHGICTITITPFTEDGQVDLPSLRNLTNFYLDNGVDGLTILGIMGESNKLTEAERMQVIKETVTTVQGRVPIIVGCTAPGTDVAIHYAKTAEQLGASAIMVAPPLNLRNEQAIIHHYQMIGDAISIPIVVQDEPVTTNVTMSAKLLAQLERDVSNVEYIKLEEAPSPIKITQILNESDSLTILGGLGGVYFYEELERGANGTMTGFAYPDVLKEIYQTYTSGEKEKAQRLFFSLFTSHPFRSPTRHGRCDHSKRNFQDAEYY
;
A
#
# COMPACT_ATOMS: atom_id res chain seq x y z
N MET A 1 -14.94 -15.69 4.04
CA MET A 1 -14.56 -14.59 3.12
C MET A 1 -13.53 -15.16 2.17
N GLU A 2 -13.50 -14.72 0.92
CA GLU A 2 -12.39 -15.06 0.02
C GLU A 2 -11.10 -14.38 0.53
N LYS A 3 -9.94 -15.02 0.37
CA LYS A 3 -8.65 -14.43 0.76
C LYS A 3 -8.36 -13.18 -0.09
N LEU A 4 -7.63 -12.23 0.48
CA LEU A 4 -7.17 -11.05 -0.25
C LEU A 4 -6.36 -11.46 -1.50
N HIS A 5 -6.57 -10.76 -2.60
CA HIS A 5 -5.86 -11.01 -3.86
C HIS A 5 -5.94 -9.77 -4.76
N GLY A 6 -5.27 -9.83 -5.92
CA GLY A 6 -5.39 -8.81 -6.95
C GLY A 6 -4.89 -7.43 -6.50
N ILE A 7 -5.65 -6.39 -6.80
CA ILE A 7 -5.23 -5.00 -6.56
C ILE A 7 -5.87 -4.48 -5.28
N CYS A 8 -5.09 -4.46 -4.19
CA CYS A 8 -5.47 -3.88 -2.91
C CYS A 8 -4.94 -2.44 -2.81
N THR A 9 -5.65 -1.46 -3.37
CA THR A 9 -5.12 -0.09 -3.51
C THR A 9 -4.99 0.62 -2.16
N ILE A 10 -3.81 1.20 -1.91
CA ILE A 10 -3.63 2.13 -0.78
C ILE A 10 -4.22 3.48 -1.18
N THR A 11 -5.13 4.02 -0.36
CA THR A 11 -5.79 5.29 -0.65
C THR A 11 -5.09 6.46 0.04
N ILE A 12 -5.19 7.64 -0.58
CA ILE A 12 -4.89 8.91 0.11
C ILE A 12 -6.07 9.31 1.02
N THR A 13 -5.83 10.23 1.94
CA THR A 13 -6.89 10.92 2.70
C THR A 13 -7.03 12.34 2.14
N PRO A 14 -8.15 12.68 1.46
CA PRO A 14 -8.37 14.04 0.97
C PRO A 14 -8.59 15.03 2.13
N PHE A 15 -8.06 16.24 1.98
CA PHE A 15 -8.23 17.33 2.93
C PHE A 15 -8.79 18.57 2.24
N THR A 16 -9.61 19.33 2.97
CA THR A 16 -10.07 20.65 2.58
C THR A 16 -8.95 21.68 2.69
N GLU A 17 -9.15 22.89 2.16
CA GLU A 17 -8.14 23.97 2.24
C GLU A 17 -7.80 24.38 3.68
N ASP A 18 -8.74 24.22 4.62
CA ASP A 18 -8.55 24.44 6.05
C ASP A 18 -8.00 23.22 6.81
N GLY A 19 -7.64 22.16 6.09
CA GLY A 19 -6.95 20.98 6.61
C GLY A 19 -7.84 19.96 7.32
N GLN A 20 -9.16 20.08 7.21
CA GLN A 20 -10.10 19.06 7.71
C GLN A 20 -10.20 17.90 6.72
N VAL A 21 -10.61 16.71 7.19
CA VAL A 21 -10.88 15.57 6.29
C VAL A 21 -12.04 15.92 5.34
N ASP A 22 -11.79 15.85 4.05
CA ASP A 22 -12.79 16.08 3.01
C ASP A 22 -13.55 14.78 2.70
N LEU A 23 -14.63 14.53 3.46
CA LEU A 23 -15.47 13.33 3.30
C LEU A 23 -16.15 13.22 1.93
N PRO A 24 -16.69 14.30 1.33
CA PRO A 24 -17.17 14.24 -0.06
C PRO A 24 -16.11 13.77 -1.06
N SER A 25 -14.89 14.31 -0.98
CA SER A 25 -13.79 13.89 -1.86
C SER A 25 -13.35 12.46 -1.57
N LEU A 26 -13.32 12.04 -0.29
CA LEU A 26 -13.04 10.65 0.09
C LEU A 26 -14.06 9.67 -0.49
N ARG A 27 -15.35 10.01 -0.48
CA ARG A 27 -16.42 9.21 -1.10
C ARG A 27 -16.22 9.10 -2.61
N ASN A 28 -15.94 10.21 -3.27
CA ASN A 28 -15.70 10.24 -4.72
C ASN A 28 -14.48 9.39 -5.09
N LEU A 29 -13.38 9.53 -4.35
CA LEU A 29 -12.17 8.76 -4.54
C LEU A 29 -12.39 7.25 -4.30
N THR A 30 -13.16 6.91 -3.27
CA THR A 30 -13.55 5.52 -2.98
C THR A 30 -14.32 4.93 -4.14
N ASN A 31 -15.34 5.63 -4.67
CA ASN A 31 -16.09 5.16 -5.84
C ASN A 31 -15.20 5.06 -7.09
N PHE A 32 -14.29 6.02 -7.31
CA PHE A 32 -13.33 5.94 -8.41
C PHE A 32 -12.53 4.63 -8.36
N TYR A 33 -11.98 4.24 -7.21
CA TYR A 33 -11.26 2.97 -7.11
C TYR A 33 -12.16 1.76 -7.39
N LEU A 34 -13.39 1.76 -6.87
CA LEU A 34 -14.35 0.68 -7.11
C LEU A 34 -14.74 0.56 -8.58
N ASP A 35 -14.94 1.68 -9.27
CA ASP A 35 -15.26 1.73 -10.70
C ASP A 35 -14.09 1.24 -11.57
N ASN A 36 -12.86 1.35 -11.09
CA ASN A 36 -11.66 0.77 -11.72
C ASN A 36 -11.40 -0.70 -11.34
N GLY A 37 -12.31 -1.33 -10.59
CA GLY A 37 -12.30 -2.78 -10.36
C GLY A 37 -11.21 -3.27 -9.41
N VAL A 38 -10.76 -2.43 -8.47
CA VAL A 38 -9.84 -2.87 -7.40
C VAL A 38 -10.46 -4.02 -6.60
N ASP A 39 -9.61 -4.90 -6.07
CA ASP A 39 -10.00 -6.09 -5.31
C ASP A 39 -10.04 -5.85 -3.80
N GLY A 40 -9.49 -4.72 -3.34
CA GLY A 40 -9.50 -4.30 -1.95
C GLY A 40 -9.06 -2.85 -1.80
N LEU A 41 -9.41 -2.23 -0.66
CA LEU A 41 -8.96 -0.88 -0.31
C LEU A 41 -8.20 -0.89 1.00
N THR A 42 -6.96 -0.37 0.97
CA THR A 42 -6.15 -0.17 2.16
C THR A 42 -6.15 1.32 2.54
N ILE A 43 -6.76 1.64 3.66
CA ILE A 43 -6.87 3.02 4.16
C ILE A 43 -5.95 3.23 5.37
N LEU A 44 -5.68 4.49 5.70
CA LEU A 44 -4.88 4.87 6.88
C LEU A 44 -3.47 4.24 6.91
N GLY A 45 -2.86 4.00 5.74
CA GLY A 45 -1.42 3.75 5.63
C GLY A 45 -0.59 5.05 5.70
N ILE A 46 0.73 4.95 5.47
CA ILE A 46 1.61 6.14 5.38
C ILE A 46 1.15 7.08 4.26
N MET A 47 0.78 6.54 3.10
CA MET A 47 0.27 7.35 1.98
C MET A 47 -1.09 8.00 2.27
N GLY A 48 -1.88 7.41 3.16
CA GLY A 48 -3.10 8.02 3.69
C GLY A 48 -2.84 9.08 4.76
N GLU A 49 -1.58 9.44 5.01
CA GLU A 49 -1.15 10.45 6.00
C GLU A 49 -1.71 10.18 7.40
N SER A 50 -1.83 8.91 7.74
CA SER A 50 -2.50 8.42 8.96
C SER A 50 -1.88 8.92 10.26
N ASN A 51 -0.61 9.36 10.22
CA ASN A 51 0.14 9.94 11.32
C ASN A 51 -0.17 11.43 11.56
N LYS A 52 -0.89 12.10 10.64
CA LYS A 52 -1.33 13.49 10.79
C LYS A 52 -2.77 13.61 11.31
N LEU A 53 -3.52 12.50 11.31
CA LEU A 53 -4.91 12.45 11.70
C LEU A 53 -5.05 12.24 13.21
N THR A 54 -5.96 12.99 13.80
CA THR A 54 -6.50 12.68 15.13
C THR A 54 -7.27 11.36 15.11
N GLU A 55 -7.51 10.77 16.28
CA GLU A 55 -8.32 9.56 16.40
C GLU A 55 -9.74 9.75 15.83
N ALA A 56 -10.37 10.90 16.09
CA ALA A 56 -11.69 11.22 15.58
C ALA A 56 -11.72 11.25 14.03
N GLU A 57 -10.70 11.86 13.41
CA GLU A 57 -10.57 11.90 11.96
C GLU A 57 -10.30 10.51 11.37
N ARG A 58 -9.46 9.69 12.02
CA ARG A 58 -9.26 8.29 11.61
C ARG A 58 -10.59 7.52 11.60
N MET A 59 -11.41 7.69 12.63
CA MET A 59 -12.74 7.08 12.69
C MET A 59 -13.68 7.60 11.61
N GLN A 60 -13.63 8.88 11.26
CA GLN A 60 -14.41 9.46 10.16
C GLN A 60 -14.03 8.83 8.83
N VAL A 61 -12.72 8.70 8.54
CA VAL A 61 -12.23 8.06 7.32
C VAL A 61 -12.73 6.62 7.22
N ILE A 62 -12.58 5.81 8.28
CA ILE A 62 -13.04 4.41 8.28
C ILE A 62 -14.55 4.33 8.03
N LYS A 63 -15.36 5.12 8.76
CA LYS A 63 -16.82 5.10 8.63
C LYS A 63 -17.28 5.49 7.24
N GLU A 64 -16.71 6.55 6.66
CA GLU A 64 -17.09 7.02 5.32
C GLU A 64 -16.71 5.99 4.25
N THR A 65 -15.49 5.43 4.33
CA THR A 65 -15.06 4.38 3.38
C THR A 65 -15.92 3.13 3.51
N VAL A 66 -16.17 2.61 4.71
CA VAL A 66 -17.03 1.43 4.94
C VAL A 66 -18.45 1.67 4.42
N THR A 67 -19.03 2.83 4.74
CA THR A 67 -20.38 3.20 4.28
C THR A 67 -20.45 3.32 2.77
N THR A 68 -19.39 3.84 2.13
CA THR A 68 -19.34 3.99 0.67
C THR A 68 -19.13 2.65 -0.01
N VAL A 69 -18.24 1.78 0.49
CA VAL A 69 -17.93 0.49 -0.13
C VAL A 69 -19.10 -0.48 -0.05
N GLN A 70 -19.89 -0.48 1.03
CA GLN A 70 -21.06 -1.34 1.20
C GLN A 70 -20.76 -2.83 0.99
N GLY A 71 -19.59 -3.29 1.45
CA GLY A 71 -19.15 -4.68 1.34
C GLY A 71 -18.79 -5.16 -0.07
N ARG A 72 -18.67 -4.26 -1.06
CA ARG A 72 -18.27 -4.62 -2.44
C ARG A 72 -16.87 -5.22 -2.53
N VAL A 73 -15.93 -4.71 -1.71
CA VAL A 73 -14.55 -5.19 -1.58
C VAL A 73 -14.12 -5.14 -0.11
N PRO A 74 -13.14 -5.95 0.33
CA PRO A 74 -12.57 -5.86 1.66
C PRO A 74 -11.89 -4.50 1.91
N ILE A 75 -12.01 -4.01 3.14
CA ILE A 75 -11.32 -2.80 3.62
C ILE A 75 -10.24 -3.22 4.62
N ILE A 76 -9.00 -2.86 4.33
CA ILE A 76 -7.84 -3.07 5.17
C ILE A 76 -7.50 -1.74 5.84
N VAL A 77 -7.39 -1.72 7.18
CA VAL A 77 -7.12 -0.47 7.93
C VAL A 77 -5.72 -0.49 8.53
N GLY A 78 -4.90 0.52 8.22
CA GLY A 78 -3.59 0.72 8.82
C GLY A 78 -3.67 1.02 10.33
N CYS A 79 -3.12 0.12 11.14
CA CYS A 79 -3.14 0.17 12.61
C CYS A 79 -1.74 0.23 13.24
N THR A 80 -0.68 0.39 12.44
CA THR A 80 0.68 0.63 12.93
C THR A 80 0.71 1.81 13.90
N ALA A 81 1.31 1.60 15.06
CA ALA A 81 1.49 2.62 16.08
C ALA A 81 2.86 2.45 16.80
N PRO A 82 3.38 3.48 17.48
CA PRO A 82 4.66 3.38 18.20
C PRO A 82 4.68 2.34 19.33
N GLY A 83 3.51 1.96 19.87
CA GLY A 83 3.39 1.01 20.97
C GLY A 83 2.26 0.01 20.75
N THR A 84 2.44 -1.20 21.28
CA THR A 84 1.50 -2.33 21.13
C THR A 84 0.09 -1.99 21.61
N ASP A 85 -0.06 -1.35 22.77
CA ASP A 85 -1.38 -1.01 23.32
C ASP A 85 -2.15 -0.02 22.43
N VAL A 86 -1.44 0.92 21.79
CA VAL A 86 -2.04 1.87 20.85
C VAL A 86 -2.43 1.17 19.55
N ALA A 87 -1.61 0.23 19.07
CA ALA A 87 -1.94 -0.59 17.91
C ALA A 87 -3.18 -1.46 18.17
N ILE A 88 -3.30 -2.06 19.38
CA ILE A 88 -4.49 -2.80 19.82
C ILE A 88 -5.72 -1.89 19.82
N HIS A 89 -5.60 -0.66 20.35
CA HIS A 89 -6.70 0.29 20.37
C HIS A 89 -7.19 0.63 18.95
N TYR A 90 -6.27 0.91 18.03
CA TYR A 90 -6.61 1.14 16.62
C TYR A 90 -7.21 -0.10 15.95
N ALA A 91 -6.67 -1.28 16.21
CA ALA A 91 -7.16 -2.55 15.69
C ALA A 91 -8.62 -2.81 16.09
N LYS A 92 -8.93 -2.69 17.39
CA LYS A 92 -10.30 -2.84 17.90
C LYS A 92 -11.26 -1.82 17.31
N THR A 93 -10.80 -0.57 17.19
CA THR A 93 -11.61 0.50 16.60
C THR A 93 -11.90 0.22 15.12
N ALA A 94 -10.91 -0.23 14.35
CA ALA A 94 -11.07 -0.60 12.96
C ALA A 94 -12.06 -1.76 12.79
N GLU A 95 -11.94 -2.82 13.59
CA GLU A 95 -12.85 -3.95 13.60
C GLU A 95 -14.28 -3.53 13.92
N GLN A 96 -14.49 -2.76 14.99
CA GLN A 96 -15.81 -2.24 15.39
C GLN A 96 -16.47 -1.40 14.29
N LEU A 97 -15.67 -0.70 13.47
CA LEU A 97 -16.15 0.14 12.39
C LEU A 97 -16.31 -0.61 11.06
N GLY A 98 -16.04 -1.92 11.02
CA GLY A 98 -16.31 -2.76 9.85
C GLY A 98 -15.11 -3.02 8.93
N ALA A 99 -13.88 -2.87 9.43
CA ALA A 99 -12.69 -3.34 8.71
C ALA A 99 -12.76 -4.85 8.45
N SER A 100 -12.32 -5.26 7.27
CA SER A 100 -12.21 -6.68 6.90
C SER A 100 -10.87 -7.29 7.32
N ALA A 101 -9.83 -6.48 7.45
CA ALA A 101 -8.53 -6.82 8.01
C ALA A 101 -7.83 -5.55 8.53
N ILE A 102 -6.76 -5.71 9.29
CA ILE A 102 -5.86 -4.61 9.65
C ILE A 102 -4.50 -4.79 9.00
N MET A 103 -3.77 -3.69 8.79
CA MET A 103 -2.37 -3.72 8.37
C MET A 103 -1.49 -3.14 9.47
N VAL A 104 -0.45 -3.87 9.86
CA VAL A 104 0.46 -3.50 10.95
C VAL A 104 1.90 -3.76 10.53
N ALA A 105 2.74 -2.73 10.66
CA ALA A 105 4.18 -2.85 10.53
C ALA A 105 4.82 -3.11 11.91
N PRO A 106 6.00 -3.76 11.98
CA PRO A 106 6.67 -3.97 13.26
C PRO A 106 7.06 -2.63 13.92
N PRO A 107 7.14 -2.57 15.26
CA PRO A 107 7.61 -1.38 15.96
C PRO A 107 9.02 -0.95 15.51
N LEU A 108 9.24 0.37 15.42
CA LEU A 108 10.48 0.95 14.91
C LEU A 108 11.71 0.40 15.65
N ASN A 109 12.73 0.00 14.90
CA ASN A 109 14.00 -0.53 15.39
C ASN A 109 13.90 -1.79 16.29
N LEU A 110 12.74 -2.45 16.35
CA LEU A 110 12.58 -3.67 17.14
C LEU A 110 13.27 -4.85 16.44
N ARG A 111 14.46 -5.24 16.91
CA ARG A 111 15.27 -6.30 16.29
C ARG A 111 15.10 -7.68 16.92
N ASN A 112 14.47 -7.76 18.08
CA ASN A 112 14.29 -9.04 18.77
C ASN A 112 13.07 -9.78 18.18
N GLU A 113 13.31 -10.92 17.54
CA GLU A 113 12.25 -11.70 16.87
C GLU A 113 11.14 -12.14 17.83
N GLN A 114 11.47 -12.54 19.06
CA GLN A 114 10.47 -12.92 20.06
C GLN A 114 9.59 -11.75 20.48
N ALA A 115 10.14 -10.55 20.58
CA ALA A 115 9.38 -9.34 20.85
C ALA A 115 8.50 -8.93 19.66
N ILE A 116 8.95 -9.15 18.42
CA ILE A 116 8.12 -8.96 17.22
C ILE A 116 6.93 -9.93 17.26
N ILE A 117 7.18 -11.21 17.51
CA ILE A 117 6.12 -12.23 17.62
C ILE A 117 5.13 -11.85 18.73
N HIS A 118 5.62 -11.48 19.91
CA HIS A 118 4.78 -11.07 21.02
C HIS A 118 3.92 -9.85 20.69
N HIS A 119 4.47 -8.87 19.95
CA HIS A 119 3.71 -7.71 19.48
C HIS A 119 2.51 -8.12 18.60
N TYR A 120 2.73 -9.00 17.62
CA TYR A 120 1.65 -9.48 16.76
C TYR A 120 0.67 -10.40 17.50
N GLN A 121 1.13 -11.25 18.44
CA GLN A 121 0.26 -12.06 19.30
C GLN A 121 -0.70 -11.19 20.12
N MET A 122 -0.17 -10.17 20.79
CA MET A 122 -0.96 -9.24 21.60
C MET A 122 -2.03 -8.50 20.78
N ILE A 123 -1.73 -8.15 19.53
CA ILE A 123 -2.71 -7.56 18.61
C ILE A 123 -3.72 -8.61 18.16
N GLY A 124 -3.22 -9.78 17.74
CA GLY A 124 -4.03 -10.89 17.24
C GLY A 124 -5.06 -11.39 18.23
N ASP A 125 -4.69 -11.53 19.50
CA ASP A 125 -5.57 -11.93 20.60
C ASP A 125 -6.68 -10.90 20.91
N ALA A 126 -6.52 -9.67 20.43
CA ALA A 126 -7.39 -8.55 20.77
C ALA A 126 -8.50 -8.28 19.74
N ILE A 127 -8.45 -8.94 18.58
CA ILE A 127 -9.38 -8.81 17.46
C ILE A 127 -9.71 -10.19 16.85
N SER A 128 -10.77 -10.27 16.06
CA SER A 128 -11.18 -11.48 15.34
C SER A 128 -10.91 -11.41 13.83
N ILE A 129 -10.63 -10.22 13.28
CA ILE A 129 -10.29 -10.05 11.86
C ILE A 129 -8.80 -10.32 11.56
N PRO A 130 -8.46 -10.64 10.30
CA PRO A 130 -7.08 -10.92 9.90
C PRO A 130 -6.12 -9.73 9.99
N ILE A 131 -4.83 -10.06 10.06
CA ILE A 131 -3.69 -9.15 10.09
C ILE A 131 -2.88 -9.30 8.79
N VAL A 132 -2.61 -8.16 8.17
CA VAL A 132 -1.60 -7.95 7.13
C VAL A 132 -0.31 -7.47 7.81
N VAL A 133 0.70 -8.33 7.86
CA VAL A 133 2.04 -7.98 8.30
C VAL A 133 2.70 -7.11 7.23
N GLN A 134 3.00 -5.86 7.55
CA GLN A 134 3.71 -4.95 6.65
C GLN A 134 5.22 -5.08 6.85
N ASP A 135 5.89 -5.66 5.86
CA ASP A 135 7.34 -5.86 5.83
C ASP A 135 8.02 -4.69 5.10
N GLU A 136 8.15 -3.55 5.79
CA GLU A 136 8.72 -2.30 5.26
C GLU A 136 9.98 -1.89 6.04
N PRO A 137 11.15 -2.51 5.76
CA PRO A 137 12.38 -2.24 6.52
C PRO A 137 12.93 -0.82 6.33
N VAL A 138 12.62 -0.15 5.22
CA VAL A 138 13.12 1.20 4.91
C VAL A 138 12.69 2.22 5.97
N THR A 139 11.42 2.16 6.38
CA THR A 139 10.86 3.08 7.40
C THR A 139 11.00 2.50 8.80
N THR A 140 10.82 1.19 8.97
CA THR A 140 10.81 0.57 10.31
C THR A 140 12.20 0.26 10.87
N ASN A 141 13.22 0.12 10.02
CA ASN A 141 14.54 -0.44 10.36
C ASN A 141 14.45 -1.84 10.98
N VAL A 142 13.44 -2.62 10.57
CA VAL A 142 13.21 -4.01 10.98
C VAL A 142 13.17 -4.89 9.75
N THR A 143 14.11 -5.83 9.67
CA THR A 143 14.12 -6.88 8.64
C THR A 143 13.50 -8.13 9.22
N MET A 144 12.41 -8.63 8.62
CA MET A 144 11.77 -9.88 9.02
C MET A 144 12.14 -11.00 8.06
N SER A 145 12.84 -12.03 8.54
CA SER A 145 13.21 -13.18 7.70
C SER A 145 11.98 -13.96 7.20
N ALA A 146 12.10 -14.70 6.11
CA ALA A 146 11.02 -15.60 5.65
C ALA A 146 10.58 -16.60 6.73
N LYS A 147 11.55 -17.09 7.53
CA LYS A 147 11.28 -17.96 8.68
C LYS A 147 10.48 -17.28 9.77
N LEU A 148 10.80 -16.02 10.08
CA LEU A 148 10.04 -15.23 11.05
C LEU A 148 8.61 -14.97 10.55
N LEU A 149 8.44 -14.62 9.28
CA LEU A 149 7.12 -14.40 8.69
C LEU A 149 6.26 -15.67 8.72
N ALA A 150 6.84 -16.83 8.38
CA ALA A 150 6.15 -18.12 8.52
C ALA A 150 5.90 -18.51 9.98
N GLN A 151 6.78 -18.12 10.92
CA GLN A 151 6.55 -18.32 12.35
C GLN A 151 5.37 -17.47 12.85
N LEU A 152 5.23 -16.21 12.39
CA LEU A 152 4.10 -15.35 12.73
C LEU A 152 2.76 -15.96 12.28
N GLU A 153 2.70 -16.50 11.05
CA GLU A 153 1.51 -17.21 10.55
C GLU A 153 1.14 -18.40 11.44
N ARG A 154 2.12 -19.19 11.90
CA ARG A 154 1.86 -20.35 12.76
C ARG A 154 1.45 -19.97 14.18
N ASP A 155 2.08 -18.94 14.74
CA ASP A 155 1.95 -18.59 16.16
C ASP A 155 0.84 -17.57 16.44
N VAL A 156 0.37 -16.85 15.41
CA VAL A 156 -0.65 -15.80 15.50
C VAL A 156 -1.78 -16.16 14.55
N SER A 157 -2.85 -16.74 15.09
CA SER A 157 -3.91 -17.41 14.30
C SER A 157 -4.59 -16.57 13.22
N ASN A 158 -4.57 -15.24 13.35
CA ASN A 158 -5.14 -14.29 12.40
C ASN A 158 -4.09 -13.56 11.56
N VAL A 159 -2.81 -13.93 11.61
CA VAL A 159 -1.81 -13.49 10.61
C VAL A 159 -1.98 -14.33 9.34
N GLU A 160 -2.61 -13.74 8.33
CA GLU A 160 -2.92 -14.42 7.07
C GLU A 160 -2.21 -13.80 5.85
N TYR A 161 -1.81 -12.53 5.98
CA TYR A 161 -1.39 -11.71 4.85
C TYR A 161 -0.04 -11.04 5.10
N ILE A 162 0.71 -10.82 4.03
CA ILE A 162 1.92 -10.00 4.04
C ILE A 162 1.79 -8.92 2.98
N LYS A 163 2.08 -7.67 3.36
CA LYS A 163 2.45 -6.61 2.41
C LYS A 163 3.98 -6.57 2.35
N LEU A 164 4.55 -7.04 1.25
CA LEU A 164 5.99 -7.26 1.12
C LEU A 164 6.68 -6.05 0.48
N GLU A 165 7.52 -5.35 1.26
CA GLU A 165 8.22 -4.14 0.82
C GLU A 165 9.75 -4.17 1.04
N GLU A 166 10.31 -5.32 1.41
CA GLU A 166 11.76 -5.52 1.35
C GLU A 166 12.20 -5.85 -0.08
N ALA A 167 13.01 -4.96 -0.67
CA ALA A 167 13.65 -5.22 -1.95
C ALA A 167 14.91 -6.10 -1.77
N PRO A 168 15.18 -7.10 -2.64
CA PRO A 168 14.38 -7.50 -3.82
C PRO A 168 13.24 -8.46 -3.47
N SER A 169 12.00 -8.01 -3.62
CA SER A 169 10.80 -8.75 -3.20
C SER A 169 10.58 -10.10 -3.91
N PRO A 170 10.88 -10.29 -5.22
CA PRO A 170 10.63 -11.58 -5.87
C PRO A 170 11.40 -12.76 -5.25
N ILE A 171 12.63 -12.52 -4.78
CA ILE A 171 13.44 -13.56 -4.12
C ILE A 171 12.81 -13.93 -2.78
N LYS A 172 12.40 -12.92 -2.00
CA LYS A 172 11.82 -13.13 -0.67
C LYS A 172 10.46 -13.81 -0.74
N ILE A 173 9.64 -13.55 -1.77
CA ILE A 173 8.40 -14.31 -2.04
C ILE A 173 8.70 -15.81 -2.12
N THR A 174 9.68 -16.20 -2.95
CA THR A 174 10.05 -17.62 -3.10
C THR A 174 10.51 -18.22 -1.77
N GLN A 175 11.26 -17.46 -0.97
CA GLN A 175 11.70 -17.91 0.36
C GLN A 175 10.54 -18.09 1.34
N ILE A 176 9.56 -17.18 1.34
CA ILE A 176 8.37 -17.29 2.20
C ILE A 176 7.54 -18.51 1.81
N LEU A 177 7.30 -18.73 0.52
CA LEU A 177 6.53 -19.87 0.01
C LEU A 177 7.21 -21.23 0.24
N ASN A 178 8.52 -21.26 0.50
CA ASN A 178 9.21 -22.48 0.92
C ASN A 178 9.04 -22.77 2.41
N GLU A 179 8.62 -21.79 3.21
CA GLU A 179 8.49 -21.88 4.68
C GLU A 179 7.01 -21.89 5.13
N SER A 180 6.07 -21.48 4.27
CA SER A 180 4.63 -21.43 4.52
C SER A 180 3.82 -21.79 3.27
N ASP A 181 2.78 -22.60 3.44
CA ASP A 181 1.85 -23.00 2.39
C ASP A 181 0.56 -22.15 2.37
N SER A 182 0.36 -21.29 3.38
CA SER A 182 -0.94 -20.65 3.63
C SER A 182 -0.91 -19.13 3.53
N LEU A 183 0.26 -18.50 3.70
CA LEU A 183 0.41 -17.06 3.64
C LEU A 183 0.04 -16.49 2.27
N THR A 184 -0.79 -15.46 2.29
CA THR A 184 -1.10 -14.68 1.10
C THR A 184 -0.15 -13.49 1.02
N ILE A 185 0.55 -13.36 -0.11
CA ILE A 185 1.59 -12.33 -0.29
C ILE A 185 1.12 -11.31 -1.31
N LEU A 186 1.02 -10.05 -0.87
CA LEU A 186 0.75 -8.90 -1.71
C LEU A 186 2.05 -8.08 -1.81
N GLY A 187 2.56 -7.94 -3.02
CA GLY A 187 3.74 -7.10 -3.26
C GLY A 187 3.45 -5.63 -2.98
N GLY A 188 4.48 -4.83 -2.68
CA GLY A 188 4.36 -3.40 -2.43
C GLY A 188 5.29 -2.58 -3.31
N LEU A 189 6.07 -1.67 -2.72
CA LEU A 189 7.12 -0.91 -3.42
C LEU A 189 6.64 -0.12 -4.64
N GLY A 190 5.42 0.43 -4.61
CA GLY A 190 4.89 1.17 -5.76
C GLY A 190 4.49 0.27 -6.95
N GLY A 191 4.53 -1.05 -6.80
CA GLY A 191 4.28 -2.01 -7.88
C GLY A 191 5.46 -2.19 -8.84
N VAL A 192 6.67 -1.74 -8.47
CA VAL A 192 7.84 -1.75 -9.39
C VAL A 192 8.34 -3.15 -9.78
N TYR A 193 7.96 -4.18 -9.01
CA TYR A 193 8.27 -5.59 -9.30
C TYR A 193 7.01 -6.41 -9.58
N PHE A 194 5.86 -5.78 -9.85
CA PHE A 194 4.57 -6.47 -9.80
C PHE A 194 4.51 -7.71 -10.69
N TYR A 195 4.99 -7.63 -11.94
CA TYR A 195 4.99 -8.79 -12.83
C TYR A 195 5.91 -9.91 -12.33
N GLU A 196 7.12 -9.57 -11.88
CA GLU A 196 8.07 -10.54 -11.33
C GLU A 196 7.59 -11.16 -10.02
N GLU A 197 6.89 -10.40 -9.18
CA GLU A 197 6.26 -10.89 -7.95
C GLU A 197 5.16 -11.90 -8.26
N LEU A 198 4.31 -11.65 -9.27
CA LEU A 198 3.31 -12.61 -9.75
C LEU A 198 3.98 -13.91 -10.25
N GLU A 199 5.05 -13.81 -11.04
CA GLU A 199 5.82 -14.98 -11.50
C GLU A 199 6.46 -15.78 -10.36
N ARG A 200 6.62 -15.18 -9.18
CA ARG A 200 7.13 -15.85 -7.98
C ARG A 200 6.05 -16.33 -7.03
N GLY A 201 4.78 -16.10 -7.35
CA GLY A 201 3.65 -16.60 -6.57
C GLY A 201 2.97 -15.57 -5.66
N ALA A 202 3.22 -14.28 -5.85
CA ALA A 202 2.39 -13.26 -5.20
C ALA A 202 0.92 -13.39 -5.63
N ASN A 203 0.01 -13.11 -4.71
CA ASN A 203 -1.42 -13.14 -4.96
C ASN A 203 -1.96 -11.84 -5.55
N GLY A 204 -1.13 -10.79 -5.60
CA GLY A 204 -1.52 -9.44 -6.00
C GLY A 204 -0.52 -8.40 -5.54
N THR A 205 -0.96 -7.14 -5.50
CA THR A 205 -0.17 -6.01 -4.98
C THR A 205 -1.02 -5.11 -4.09
N MET A 206 -0.40 -4.58 -3.04
CA MET A 206 -0.96 -3.58 -2.14
C MET A 206 -0.16 -2.29 -2.26
N THR A 207 -0.60 -1.38 -3.14
CA THR A 207 0.16 -0.17 -3.49
C THR A 207 -0.76 1.02 -3.78
N GLY A 208 -0.21 2.22 -3.64
CA GLY A 208 -0.87 3.50 -3.95
C GLY A 208 -0.59 4.00 -5.36
N PHE A 209 -0.64 3.12 -6.36
CA PHE A 209 -0.34 3.48 -7.74
C PHE A 209 -1.47 4.34 -8.35
N ALA A 210 -1.10 5.35 -9.14
CA ALA A 210 -2.05 6.34 -9.65
C ALA A 210 -3.05 5.79 -10.68
N TYR A 211 -2.72 4.66 -11.33
CA TYR A 211 -3.53 4.04 -12.39
C TYR A 211 -3.96 2.61 -11.98
N PRO A 212 -4.93 2.47 -11.07
CA PRO A 212 -5.36 1.17 -10.55
C PRO A 212 -5.96 0.26 -11.63
N ASP A 213 -6.59 0.84 -12.65
CA ASP A 213 -7.09 0.16 -13.85
C ASP A 213 -5.99 -0.55 -14.62
N VAL A 214 -4.83 0.10 -14.79
CA VAL A 214 -3.70 -0.50 -15.51
C VAL A 214 -3.13 -1.68 -14.72
N LEU A 215 -3.00 -1.56 -13.40
CA LEU A 215 -2.59 -2.70 -12.56
C LEU A 215 -3.63 -3.83 -12.62
N LYS A 216 -4.92 -3.49 -12.63
CA LYS A 216 -6.00 -4.46 -12.75
C LYS A 216 -5.94 -5.22 -14.07
N GLU A 217 -5.72 -4.52 -15.18
CA GLU A 217 -5.57 -5.12 -16.50
C GLU A 217 -4.37 -6.09 -16.55
N ILE A 218 -3.22 -5.68 -15.98
CA ILE A 218 -2.03 -6.54 -15.88
C ILE A 218 -2.37 -7.81 -15.08
N TYR A 219 -3.01 -7.67 -13.92
CA TYR A 219 -3.37 -8.81 -13.07
C TYR A 219 -4.35 -9.77 -13.77
N GLN A 220 -5.39 -9.25 -14.39
CA GLN A 220 -6.38 -10.05 -15.12
C GLN A 220 -5.76 -10.77 -16.33
N THR A 221 -4.91 -10.07 -17.09
CA THR A 221 -4.19 -10.64 -18.23
C THR A 221 -3.20 -11.73 -17.78
N TYR A 222 -2.55 -11.54 -16.63
CA TYR A 222 -1.65 -12.55 -16.08
C TYR A 222 -2.43 -13.80 -15.64
N THR A 223 -3.50 -13.61 -14.87
CA THR A 223 -4.31 -14.68 -14.30
C THR A 223 -5.15 -15.43 -15.34
N SER A 224 -5.45 -14.82 -16.49
CA SER A 224 -6.05 -15.51 -17.65
C SER A 224 -5.07 -16.43 -18.40
N GLY A 225 -3.78 -16.40 -18.06
CA GLY A 225 -2.73 -17.20 -18.69
C GLY A 225 -1.98 -16.48 -19.82
N GLU A 226 -2.36 -15.23 -20.17
CA GLU A 226 -1.70 -14.42 -21.20
C GLU A 226 -0.40 -13.75 -20.69
N LYS A 227 0.51 -14.52 -20.08
CA LYS A 227 1.69 -14.02 -19.35
C LYS A 227 2.55 -13.05 -20.15
N GLU A 228 2.88 -13.36 -21.40
CA GLU A 228 3.70 -12.48 -22.24
C GLU A 228 3.03 -11.12 -22.52
N LYS A 229 1.70 -11.11 -22.62
CA LYS A 229 0.94 -9.87 -22.81
C LYS A 229 0.94 -9.04 -21.53
N ALA A 230 0.69 -9.68 -20.38
CA ALA A 230 0.79 -9.03 -19.07
C ALA A 230 2.20 -8.44 -18.85
N GLN A 231 3.25 -9.16 -19.26
CA GLN A 231 4.63 -8.68 -19.20
C GLN A 231 4.84 -7.41 -20.02
N ARG A 232 4.35 -7.40 -21.28
CA ARG A 232 4.46 -6.23 -22.15
C ARG A 232 3.69 -5.03 -21.59
N LEU A 233 2.48 -5.25 -21.07
CA LEU A 233 1.68 -4.21 -20.41
C LEU A 233 2.44 -3.63 -19.22
N PHE A 234 2.98 -4.48 -18.35
CA PHE A 234 3.75 -4.05 -17.19
C PHE A 234 4.98 -3.23 -17.57
N PHE A 235 5.84 -3.71 -18.47
CA PHE A 235 7.04 -2.96 -18.85
C PHE A 235 6.74 -1.69 -19.64
N SER A 236 5.57 -1.61 -20.29
CA SER A 236 5.15 -0.40 -20.98
C SER A 236 5.04 0.80 -20.03
N LEU A 237 4.73 0.57 -18.74
CA LEU A 237 4.66 1.59 -17.69
C LEU A 237 5.99 2.35 -17.52
N PHE A 238 7.11 1.66 -17.67
CA PHE A 238 8.45 2.25 -17.50
C PHE A 238 9.00 2.86 -18.78
N THR A 239 8.49 2.45 -19.95
CA THR A 239 8.94 2.97 -21.25
C THR A 239 8.15 4.19 -21.73
N SER A 240 6.90 4.36 -21.26
CA SER A 240 5.99 5.40 -21.74
C SER A 240 6.06 6.72 -20.96
N HIS A 241 6.81 6.79 -19.86
CA HIS A 241 7.06 8.01 -19.10
C HIS A 241 8.54 8.40 -19.15
N PRO A 242 9.03 9.07 -20.21
CA PRO A 242 10.09 10.02 -19.97
C PRO A 242 9.48 11.05 -19.02
N PHE A 243 9.99 11.16 -17.80
CA PHE A 243 9.89 12.39 -17.03
C PHE A 243 10.45 13.50 -17.93
N ARG A 244 9.58 14.10 -18.76
CA ARG A 244 9.89 15.36 -19.41
C ARG A 244 9.91 16.37 -18.28
N SER A 245 11.09 16.56 -17.72
CA SER A 245 11.39 17.79 -17.00
C SER A 245 10.86 18.96 -17.85
N PRO A 246 10.16 19.94 -17.26
CA PRO A 246 9.86 21.16 -17.98
C PRO A 246 11.20 21.87 -18.15
N THR A 247 11.95 21.50 -19.20
CA THR A 247 13.08 22.29 -19.64
C THR A 247 12.51 23.63 -20.10
N ARG A 248 12.60 24.61 -19.21
CA ARG A 248 12.68 26.02 -19.59
C ARG A 248 13.83 26.12 -20.60
N HIS A 249 13.50 26.12 -21.88
CA HIS A 249 14.36 26.61 -22.93
C HIS A 249 13.54 27.64 -23.73
N GLY A 250 13.38 28.81 -23.09
CA GLY A 250 13.32 30.03 -23.87
C GLY A 250 14.63 30.11 -24.65
N ARG A 251 14.54 29.97 -25.98
CA ARG A 251 15.67 30.21 -26.88
C ARG A 251 16.07 31.68 -26.71
N CYS A 252 17.16 31.94 -26.02
CA CYS A 252 17.92 33.17 -26.25
C CYS A 252 18.61 33.02 -27.61
N ASP A 253 18.02 33.63 -28.63
CA ASP A 253 18.67 33.86 -29.91
C ASP A 253 19.74 34.95 -29.74
N HIS A 254 20.98 34.54 -29.52
CA HIS A 254 22.13 35.43 -29.62
C HIS A 254 22.66 35.44 -31.05
N SER A 255 21.96 36.16 -31.93
CA SER A 255 22.53 36.58 -33.20
C SER A 255 21.90 37.86 -33.74
N LYS A 256 22.40 39.02 -33.26
CA LYS A 256 22.65 40.23 -34.08
C LYS A 256 23.35 41.31 -33.25
N ARG A 257 24.49 41.76 -33.76
CA ARG A 257 25.28 42.90 -33.28
C ARG A 257 24.61 44.19 -33.75
N ASN A 258 24.58 45.24 -32.92
CA ASN A 258 25.39 46.45 -33.13
C ASN A 258 25.00 47.58 -32.15
N PHE A 259 26.05 48.25 -31.69
CA PHE A 259 26.17 49.56 -31.04
C PHE A 259 25.07 50.59 -31.38
N GLN A 260 24.55 51.29 -30.36
CA GLN A 260 24.80 52.73 -30.12
C GLN A 260 24.03 53.25 -28.90
N ASP A 261 24.79 53.87 -28.00
CA ASP A 261 24.54 55.10 -27.22
C ASP A 261 23.29 55.33 -26.36
N ALA A 262 23.62 55.88 -25.18
CA ALA A 262 22.96 56.98 -24.45
C ALA A 262 22.19 56.65 -23.15
N GLU A 263 22.80 57.17 -22.07
CA GLU A 263 22.28 57.66 -20.79
C GLU A 263 20.77 57.93 -20.71
N TYR A 264 20.14 57.61 -19.57
CA TYR A 264 19.68 58.59 -18.55
C TYR A 264 18.70 57.92 -17.55
N TYR A 265 18.98 58.15 -16.27
CA TYR A 265 18.21 57.89 -15.02
C TYR A 265 18.05 56.45 -14.53
#